data_AF-A0A2A2ZK12-F1
#
_entry.id   AF-A0A2A2ZK12-F1
#
_cell.length_a   1.000
_cell.length_b   1.000
_cell.length_c   1.000
_cell.angle_alpha   90.00
_cell.angle_beta   90.00
_cell.angle_gamma   90.00
#
_symmetry.space_group_name_H-M   'P 1'
#
loop_
_entity.id
_entity.type
_entity.pdbx_description
1 polymer ?
#
loop_
_entity_poly.entity_id
_entity_poly.type
_entity_poly.pdbx_seq_one_letter_code
_entity_poly.pdbx_strand_id
1 'polypeptide(L)'
;MGQGSMQVLPPELVATAGQWEALTSQLVGAPPSPGQPFQATTAAVNAVNAAIGVTAAAFTARTQETVGGVTTAADGYTAQEATSAADMSNIAGVTVV
;
A
#
# COMPACT_ATOMS: atom_id res chain seq x y z
N MET A 1 29.27 -13.91 -8.15
CA MET A 1 28.12 -13.56 -7.30
C MET A 1 26.85 -13.90 -8.06
N GLY A 2 26.41 -15.16 -7.97
CA GLY A 2 25.42 -15.74 -8.88
C GLY A 2 24.10 -16.11 -8.19
N GLN A 3 23.01 -15.83 -8.90
CA GLN A 3 21.74 -16.60 -8.95
C GLN A 3 20.85 -16.69 -7.69
N GLY A 4 20.86 -15.71 -6.79
CA GLY A 4 19.91 -15.67 -5.66
C GLY A 4 19.26 -14.32 -5.35
N SER A 5 19.49 -13.28 -6.17
CA SER A 5 18.89 -11.97 -5.91
C SER A 5 17.43 -11.98 -6.36
N MET A 6 16.50 -12.00 -5.40
CA MET A 6 15.10 -11.68 -5.63
C MET A 6 15.04 -10.30 -6.30
N GLN A 7 14.87 -10.27 -7.62
CA GLN A 7 14.80 -9.01 -8.37
C GLN A 7 13.52 -8.30 -7.93
N VAL A 8 13.65 -7.09 -7.41
CA VAL A 8 12.48 -6.26 -7.15
C VAL A 8 11.97 -5.77 -8.49
N LEU A 9 10.69 -6.01 -8.76
CA LEU A 9 10.02 -5.59 -9.99
C LEU A 9 9.12 -4.39 -9.67
N PRO A 10 9.56 -3.14 -9.96
CA PRO A 10 8.77 -1.94 -9.68
C PRO A 10 7.33 -1.97 -10.24
N PRO A 11 7.06 -2.53 -11.45
CA PRO A 11 5.69 -2.66 -11.94
C PRO A 11 4.81 -3.54 -11.05
N GLU A 12 5.35 -4.61 -10.47
CA GLU A 12 4.62 -5.51 -9.58
C GLU A 12 4.33 -4.84 -8.23
N LEU A 13 5.25 -4.00 -7.74
CA LEU A 13 5.04 -3.20 -6.53
C LEU A 13 3.87 -2.22 -6.72
N VAL A 14 3.84 -1.49 -7.83
CA VAL A 14 2.75 -0.55 -8.16
C VAL A 14 1.42 -1.30 -8.34
N ALA A 15 1.43 -2.44 -9.03
CA ALA A 15 0.23 -3.26 -9.21
C ALA A 15 -0.32 -3.78 -7.87
N THR A 16 0.57 -4.24 -6.99
CA THR A 16 0.20 -4.70 -5.64
C THR A 16 -0.36 -3.56 -4.80
N ALA A 17 0.25 -2.37 -4.87
CA ALA A 17 -0.25 -1.18 -4.20
C ALA A 17 -1.67 -0.82 -4.65
N GLY A 18 -1.92 -0.81 -5.96
CA GLY A 18 -3.27 -0.60 -6.51
C GLY A 18 -4.28 -1.67 -6.09
N GLN A 19 -3.86 -2.93 -5.95
CA GLN A 19 -4.73 -3.99 -5.41
C GLN A 19 -5.13 -3.75 -3.95
N TRP A 20 -4.21 -3.28 -3.11
CA TRP A 20 -4.55 -2.93 -1.73
C TRP A 20 -5.55 -1.77 -1.66
N GLU A 21 -5.41 -0.73 -2.48
CA GLU A 21 -6.40 0.35 -2.56
C GLU A 21 -7.78 -0.17 -3.00
N ALA A 22 -7.81 -1.03 -4.01
CA ALA A 22 -9.04 -1.61 -4.54
C ALA A 22 -9.74 -2.50 -3.52
N LEU A 23 -9.00 -3.31 -2.77
CA LEU A 23 -9.55 -4.15 -1.69
C LEU A 23 -10.04 -3.30 -0.52
N THR A 24 -9.29 -2.28 -0.12
CA THR A 24 -9.68 -1.39 0.98
C THR A 24 -10.93 -0.58 0.65
N SER A 25 -11.10 -0.16 -0.61
CA SER A 25 -12.30 0.54 -1.06
C SER A 25 -13.58 -0.32 -0.97
N GLN A 26 -13.45 -1.64 -0.94
CA GLN A 26 -14.60 -2.55 -0.79
C GLN A 26 -15.08 -2.68 0.67
N LEU A 27 -14.31 -2.21 1.66
CA LEU A 27 -14.71 -2.25 3.08
C LEU A 27 -15.76 -1.20 3.45
N VAL A 28 -16.13 -0.31 2.51
CA VAL A 28 -17.07 0.78 2.78
C VAL A 28 -18.51 0.25 2.74
N GLY A 29 -19.10 0.04 3.92
CA GLY A 29 -20.51 -0.30 4.10
C GLY A 29 -21.19 0.64 5.08
N ALA A 30 -22.35 1.19 4.72
CA ALA A 30 -23.14 1.98 5.64
C ALA A 30 -23.81 1.06 6.67
N PRO A 31 -23.73 1.37 7.98
CA PRO A 31 -24.50 0.62 8.96
C PRO A 31 -26.01 0.74 8.68
N PRO A 32 -26.80 -0.30 9.01
CA PRO A 32 -28.25 -0.25 8.86
C PRO A 32 -28.85 0.90 9.70
N SER A 33 -30.02 1.39 9.30
CA SER A 33 -30.70 2.46 10.03
C SER A 33 -30.87 2.11 11.51
N PRO A 34 -30.51 3.02 12.43
CA PRO A 34 -30.68 2.80 13.85
C PRO A 34 -32.14 2.53 14.23
N GLY A 35 -32.37 1.60 15.17
CA GLY A 35 -33.67 1.43 15.83
C GLY A 35 -33.99 2.55 16.83
N GLN A 36 -35.03 2.37 17.65
CA GLN A 36 -35.39 3.37 18.65
C GLN A 36 -34.33 3.47 19.78
N PRO A 37 -33.84 4.68 20.10
CA PRO A 37 -32.61 4.88 20.88
C PRO A 37 -32.71 4.53 22.37
N PHE A 38 -33.93 4.42 22.90
CA PHE A 38 -34.19 4.08 24.31
C PHE A 38 -34.17 2.58 24.59
N GLN A 39 -34.06 1.73 23.57
CA GLN A 39 -33.82 0.30 23.74
C GLN A 39 -32.33 0.07 24.02
N ALA A 40 -31.99 -0.53 25.16
CA ALA A 40 -30.59 -0.79 25.53
C ALA A 40 -29.81 -1.55 24.45
N THR A 41 -30.48 -2.50 23.78
CA THR A 41 -29.91 -3.25 22.65
C THR A 41 -29.60 -2.36 21.45
N THR A 42 -30.43 -1.36 21.14
CA THR A 42 -30.17 -0.39 20.06
C THR A 42 -28.96 0.48 20.37
N ALA A 43 -28.85 0.98 21.60
CA ALA A 43 -27.68 1.75 22.02
C ALA A 43 -26.38 0.94 21.89
N ALA A 44 -26.41 -0.33 22.30
CA ALA A 44 -25.26 -1.23 22.16
C ALA A 44 -24.89 -1.50 20.69
N VAL A 45 -25.88 -1.78 19.81
CA VAL A 45 -25.64 -2.00 18.37
C VAL A 45 -25.07 -0.75 17.70
N ASN A 46 -25.57 0.45 18.05
CA ASN A 46 -25.04 1.71 17.51
C ASN A 46 -23.59 1.94 17.95
N ALA A 47 -23.25 1.63 19.21
CA ALA A 47 -21.87 1.73 19.69
C ALA A 47 -20.92 0.77 18.95
N VAL A 48 -21.37 -0.46 18.67
CA VAL A 48 -20.60 -1.43 17.87
C VAL A 48 -20.40 -0.92 16.44
N ASN A 49 -21.45 -0.42 15.78
CA ASN A 49 -21.35 0.15 14.43
C ASN A 49 -20.36 1.33 14.39
N ALA A 50 -20.36 2.19 15.40
CA ALA A 50 -19.40 3.29 15.50
C ALA A 50 -17.95 2.78 15.65
N ALA A 51 -17.72 1.77 16.49
CA ALA A 51 -16.41 1.16 16.66
C ALA A 51 -15.89 0.49 15.37
N ILE A 52 -16.78 -0.17 14.61
CA ILE A 52 -16.47 -0.72 13.29
C ILE A 52 -16.07 0.40 12.33
N GLY A 53 -16.81 1.51 12.30
CA GLY A 53 -16.50 2.67 11.47
C GLY A 53 -15.12 3.26 11.76
N VAL A 54 -14.78 3.44 13.04
CA VAL A 54 -13.44 3.91 13.46
C VAL A 54 -12.34 2.93 13.01
N THR A 55 -12.58 1.63 13.19
CA THR A 55 -11.61 0.59 12.81
C THR A 55 -11.38 0.55 11.29
N ALA A 56 -12.46 0.68 10.50
CA ALA A 56 -12.39 0.73 9.05
C ALA A 56 -11.63 1.97 8.55
N ALA A 57 -11.86 3.14 9.18
CA ALA A 57 -11.12 4.36 8.86
C ALA A 57 -9.62 4.22 9.18
N ALA A 58 -9.27 3.67 10.35
CA ALA A 58 -7.88 3.44 10.75
C ALA A 58 -7.18 2.40 9.85
N PHE A 59 -7.89 1.36 9.41
CA PHE A 59 -7.37 0.41 8.43
C PHE A 59 -7.10 1.10 7.09
N THR A 60 -8.06 1.89 6.59
CA THR A 60 -7.92 2.64 5.34
C THR A 60 -6.70 3.56 5.35
N ALA A 61 -6.49 4.31 6.42
CA ALA A 61 -5.33 5.19 6.56
C ALA A 61 -4.00 4.43 6.50
N ARG A 62 -3.89 3.29 7.18
CA ARG A 62 -2.69 2.44 7.13
C ARG A 62 -2.45 1.83 5.76
N THR A 63 -3.50 1.45 5.05
CA THR A 63 -3.38 0.99 3.66
C THR A 63 -2.82 2.11 2.78
N GLN A 64 -3.35 3.32 2.88
CA GLN A 64 -2.87 4.45 2.08
C GLN A 64 -1.40 4.78 2.37
N GLU A 65 -0.99 4.75 3.64
CA GLU A 65 0.42 4.92 4.02
C GLU A 65 1.31 3.84 3.37
N THR A 66 0.88 2.57 3.43
CA THR A 66 1.59 1.44 2.83
C THR A 66 1.71 1.60 1.31
N VAL A 67 0.61 1.96 0.65
CA VAL A 67 0.54 2.19 -0.79
C VAL A 67 1.50 3.30 -1.21
N GLY A 68 1.50 4.43 -0.50
CA GLY A 68 2.42 5.53 -0.75
C GLY A 68 3.89 5.11 -0.55
N GLY A 69 4.18 4.36 0.50
CA GLY A 69 5.52 3.83 0.77
C GLY A 69 6.02 2.88 -0.31
N VAL A 70 5.18 1.94 -0.76
CA VAL A 70 5.53 0.97 -1.81
C VAL A 70 5.69 1.65 -3.17
N THR A 71 4.86 2.64 -3.50
CA THR A 71 5.01 3.44 -4.73
C THR A 71 6.33 4.21 -4.72
N THR A 72 6.64 4.88 -3.60
CA THR A 72 7.91 5.59 -3.42
C THR A 72 9.12 4.65 -3.55
N ALA A 73 9.02 3.44 -2.99
CA ALA A 73 10.06 2.43 -3.11
C ALA A 73 10.26 1.99 -4.57
N ALA A 74 9.17 1.79 -5.33
CA ALA A 74 9.24 1.44 -6.75
C ALA A 74 9.97 2.50 -7.59
N ASP A 75 9.70 3.78 -7.33
CA ASP A 75 10.42 4.89 -7.95
C ASP A 75 11.91 4.89 -7.56
N GLY A 76 12.20 4.65 -6.28
CA GLY A 76 13.57 4.54 -5.76
C GLY A 76 14.38 3.42 -6.43
N TYR A 77 13.80 2.22 -6.57
CA TYR A 77 14.43 1.12 -7.29
C TYR A 77 14.69 1.46 -8.76
N THR A 78 13.72 2.08 -9.43
CA THR A 78 13.86 2.48 -10.84
C THR A 78 15.01 3.48 -11.03
N ALA A 79 15.12 4.48 -10.14
CA ALA A 79 16.20 5.46 -10.18
C ALA A 79 17.57 4.83 -9.88
N GLN A 80 17.63 3.90 -8.92
CA GLN A 80 18.86 3.21 -8.56
C GLN A 80 19.38 2.33 -9.71
N GLU A 81 18.49 1.62 -10.40
CA GLU A 81 18.86 0.81 -11.57
C GLU A 81 19.37 1.69 -12.72
N ALA A 82 18.71 2.82 -12.99
CA ALA A 82 19.17 3.77 -14.00
C ALA A 82 20.57 4.35 -13.68
N THR A 83 20.81 4.70 -12.42
CA THR A 83 22.12 5.19 -11.94
C THR A 83 23.18 4.11 -12.08
N SER A 84 22.87 2.90 -11.63
CA SER A 84 23.79 1.75 -11.69
C SER A 84 24.14 1.40 -13.14
N ALA A 85 23.18 1.47 -14.06
CA ALA A 85 23.41 1.26 -15.49
C ALA A 85 24.36 2.31 -16.09
N ALA A 86 24.20 3.59 -15.72
CA ALA A 86 25.08 4.67 -16.16
C ALA A 86 26.52 4.48 -15.63
N ASP A 87 26.66 4.13 -14.35
CA ASP A 87 27.97 3.88 -13.72
C ASP A 87 28.69 2.69 -14.37
N MET A 88 27.98 1.59 -14.64
CA MET A 88 28.55 0.45 -15.34
C MET A 88 28.99 0.79 -16.77
N SER A 89 28.20 1.61 -17.48
CA SER A 89 28.56 2.08 -18.82
C SER A 89 29.85 2.92 -18.79
N ASN A 90 30.01 3.76 -17.77
CA ASN A 90 31.21 4.58 -17.60
C ASN A 90 32.45 3.72 -17.32
N ILE A 91 32.32 2.67 -16.51
CA ILE A 91 33.41 1.72 -16.24
C ILE A 91 33.80 0.96 -17.53
N ALA A 92 32.82 0.48 -18.30
CA ALA A 92 33.09 -0.22 -19.57
C ALA A 92 33.79 0.68 -20.61
N GLY A 93 33.61 2.00 -20.53
CA GLY A 93 34.29 2.98 -21.38
C GLY A 93 35.75 3.26 -20.99
N VAL A 94 36.22 2.84 -19.80
CA VAL A 94 37.62 3.01 -19.40
C VAL A 94 38.49 2.01 -20.15
N THR A 95 39.25 2.51 -21.12
CA THR A 95 40.29 1.72 -21.79
C THR A 95 41.56 1.76 -20.94
N VAL A 96 42.00 0.61 -20.42
CA VAL A 96 43.26 0.50 -19.67
C VAL A 96 44.41 0.68 -20.67
N VAL A 97 45.22 1.71 -20.47
CA VAL A 97 46.44 2.04 -21.23
C VAL A 97 47.67 1.37 -20.62
#